data_AF-A0A8T1SYF9-F1
#
_entry.id   AF-A0A8T1SYF9-F1
#
_cell.length_a   1.000
_cell.length_b   1.000
_cell.length_c   1.000
_cell.angle_alpha   90.00
_cell.angle_beta   90.00
_cell.angle_gamma   90.00
#
_symmetry.space_group_name_H-M   'P 1'
#
loop_
_entity.id
_entity.type
_entity.pdbx_description
1 polymer ?
#
loop_
_entity_poly.entity_id
_entity_poly.type
_entity_poly.pdbx_seq_one_letter_code
_entity_poly.pdbx_strand_id
1 'polypeptide(L)'
;GGAGSAAARRGSFAAAGGCPGTFRWLRHRHRLDPGEAAGTGSAAGFLPPRASLGFMRRAPALHRDSPGAPPPCVCRIPPSGAAFAAMRLLETDLQVLTRELSLYLEIQVPVGLFGSGVGLSLVLGFSAAFACYYLSSIAKKPQLVTSSESFSRFIQEHCPVVTETYYPTVWCWEGRVQTLLRPFITSRPPVQYRNELIKTTDGGQISLDWFDNNDSICFPDASTRPTILLLPGLTGTSKESYILHMIQQSEMLGYRCVVFNNRGTAGETLLTPRTYCAANTEDLEAVIHHIHNMHASAPFMAAGVSMGGMLLLNYLGQTGRETL
;
A
#
# COMPACT_ATOMS: atom_id res chain seq x y z
N GLY A 1 7.08 -9.85 -71.96
CA GLY A 1 6.41 -11.07 -71.47
C GLY A 1 7.19 -11.56 -70.27
N GLY A 2 6.62 -11.91 -69.13
CA GLY A 2 5.32 -12.55 -68.96
C GLY A 2 5.53 -13.99 -68.55
N ALA A 3 5.12 -14.30 -67.31
CA ALA A 3 4.60 -15.57 -66.79
C ALA A 3 5.54 -16.74 -66.42
N GLY A 4 5.18 -17.38 -65.30
CA GLY A 4 5.54 -18.75 -64.89
C GLY A 4 6.07 -18.86 -63.45
N SER A 5 5.28 -18.67 -62.39
CA SER A 5 4.34 -19.63 -61.77
C SER A 5 5.00 -20.89 -61.18
N ALA A 6 5.02 -21.00 -59.84
CA ALA A 6 4.75 -22.24 -59.12
C ALA A 6 4.17 -21.90 -57.74
N ALA A 7 3.02 -22.50 -57.43
CA ALA A 7 2.17 -22.23 -56.30
C ALA A 7 2.21 -23.36 -55.25
N ALA A 8 1.93 -22.96 -54.00
CA ALA A 8 1.16 -23.66 -52.95
C ALA A 8 1.73 -24.90 -52.24
N ARG A 9 1.86 -24.81 -50.90
CA ARG A 9 0.93 -25.38 -49.88
C ARG A 9 1.39 -24.92 -48.48
N ARG A 10 0.63 -24.05 -47.82
CA ARG A 10 -0.30 -24.31 -46.70
C ARG A 10 0.33 -24.98 -45.46
N GLY A 11 0.55 -24.15 -44.43
CA GLY A 11 0.60 -24.53 -43.02
C GLY A 11 0.04 -23.36 -42.22
N SER A 12 -1.23 -23.46 -41.83
CA SER A 12 -1.97 -22.44 -41.09
C SER A 12 -1.61 -22.55 -39.61
N PHE A 13 -1.08 -21.47 -39.02
CA PHE A 13 -1.17 -21.23 -37.57
C PHE A 13 -1.67 -19.80 -37.38
N ALA A 14 -2.98 -19.68 -37.18
CA ALA A 14 -3.57 -18.49 -36.61
C ALA A 14 -3.21 -18.48 -35.12
N ALA A 15 -2.39 -17.51 -34.70
CA ALA A 15 -2.26 -17.15 -33.29
C ALA A 15 -2.81 -15.74 -33.15
N ALA A 16 -4.07 -15.67 -32.74
CA ALA A 16 -4.69 -14.46 -32.24
C ALA A 16 -3.97 -14.04 -30.95
N GLY A 17 -3.00 -13.14 -31.06
CA GLY A 17 -2.31 -12.52 -29.93
C GLY A 17 -3.02 -11.23 -29.54
N GLY A 18 -4.19 -11.34 -28.90
CA GLY A 18 -4.78 -10.21 -28.20
C GLY A 18 -4.02 -9.96 -26.90
N CYS A 19 -3.65 -8.70 -26.63
CA CYS A 19 -3.05 -8.31 -25.35
C CYS A 19 -3.98 -8.73 -24.18
N PRO A 20 -3.54 -9.62 -23.27
CA PRO A 20 -4.29 -9.93 -22.07
C PRO A 20 -4.03 -8.81 -21.05
N GLY A 21 -5.08 -8.06 -20.69
CA GLY A 21 -5.01 -7.04 -19.63
C GLY A 21 -5.61 -5.68 -19.96
N THR A 22 -6.45 -5.56 -21.00
CA THR A 22 -7.20 -4.32 -21.27
C THR A 22 -8.23 -4.06 -20.17
N PHE A 23 -7.88 -3.19 -19.21
CA PHE A 23 -8.85 -2.49 -18.38
C PHE A 23 -9.76 -1.66 -19.31
N ARG A 24 -10.96 -2.17 -19.56
CA ARG A 24 -11.98 -1.50 -20.39
C ARG A 24 -12.65 -0.42 -19.55
N TRP A 25 -12.25 0.83 -19.72
CA TRP A 25 -12.85 1.95 -19.00
C TRP A 25 -14.22 2.33 -19.57
N LEU A 26 -15.25 2.25 -18.72
CA LEU A 26 -16.56 2.85 -18.98
C LEU A 26 -16.57 4.29 -18.42
N ARG A 27 -16.74 5.27 -19.30
CA ARG A 27 -16.97 6.67 -18.95
C ARG A 27 -18.41 6.82 -18.44
N HIS A 28 -18.64 6.64 -17.14
CA HIS A 28 -19.97 6.82 -16.55
C HIS A 28 -20.26 8.32 -16.31
N ARG A 29 -20.84 9.01 -17.29
CA ARG A 29 -21.52 10.31 -17.06
C ARG A 29 -22.94 10.03 -16.60
N HIS A 30 -23.22 10.17 -15.31
CA HIS A 30 -24.61 10.37 -14.88
C HIS A 30 -24.99 11.83 -15.16
N ARG A 31 -25.73 12.06 -16.25
CA ARG A 31 -26.62 13.22 -16.40
C ARG A 31 -27.87 12.94 -15.58
N LEU A 32 -28.18 13.78 -14.61
CA LEU A 32 -29.53 13.92 -14.07
C LEU A 32 -30.00 15.30 -14.51
N ASP A 33 -31.04 15.33 -15.35
CA ASP A 33 -31.71 16.57 -15.77
C ASP A 33 -32.49 17.19 -14.60
N PRO A 34 -32.64 18.53 -14.57
CA PRO A 34 -33.31 19.25 -13.49
C PRO A 34 -34.82 19.40 -13.77
N GLY A 35 -35.65 19.15 -12.76
CA GLY A 35 -37.10 19.37 -12.81
C GLY A 35 -37.63 19.87 -11.48
N GLU A 36 -37.85 21.18 -11.41
CA GLU A 36 -38.79 21.97 -10.61
C GLU A 36 -39.47 21.35 -9.36
N ALA A 37 -39.33 22.03 -8.21
CA ALA A 37 -40.35 23.00 -7.79
C ALA A 37 -39.93 23.78 -6.53
N ALA A 38 -40.29 25.06 -6.54
CA ALA A 38 -39.98 26.12 -5.59
C ALA A 38 -40.61 25.96 -4.19
N GLY A 39 -40.05 26.69 -3.21
CA GLY A 39 -40.73 26.91 -1.93
C GLY A 39 -39.88 27.54 -0.82
N THR A 40 -39.61 28.85 -0.95
CA THR A 40 -39.58 29.87 0.13
C THR A 40 -38.89 29.58 1.49
N GLY A 41 -37.95 30.46 1.88
CA GLY A 41 -37.87 30.92 3.29
C GLY A 41 -36.48 31.05 3.94
N SER A 42 -35.98 32.29 3.97
CA SER A 42 -35.26 32.93 5.09
C SER A 42 -33.99 32.32 5.72
N ALA A 43 -32.88 33.04 5.49
CA ALA A 43 -31.77 33.38 6.38
C ALA A 43 -31.60 32.66 7.74
N ALA A 44 -30.44 32.01 7.92
CA ALA A 44 -29.58 32.14 9.11
C ALA A 44 -28.22 31.46 8.85
N GLY A 45 -27.12 32.12 9.21
CA GLY A 45 -25.76 31.66 8.98
C GLY A 45 -25.40 30.38 9.73
N PHE A 46 -24.54 29.57 9.11
CA PHE A 46 -23.95 28.39 9.73
C PHE A 46 -22.42 28.43 9.60
N LEU A 47 -21.78 28.61 10.75
CA LEU A 47 -20.36 28.31 10.99
C LEU A 47 -20.12 26.79 10.96
N PRO A 48 -18.89 26.33 10.67
CA PRO A 48 -18.56 24.92 10.49
C PRO A 48 -18.43 24.15 11.82
N PRO A 49 -18.75 22.84 11.87
CA PRO A 49 -18.51 22.04 13.06
C PRO A 49 -17.02 21.66 13.18
N ARG A 50 -16.46 22.03 14.33
CA ARG A 50 -15.14 21.64 14.82
C ARG A 50 -15.06 20.12 15.03
N ALA A 51 -14.03 19.51 14.45
CA ALA A 51 -13.61 18.15 14.77
C ALA A 51 -12.98 18.09 16.18
N SER A 52 -13.47 17.15 17.00
CA SER A 52 -12.98 16.89 18.35
C SER A 52 -11.64 16.17 18.32
N LEU A 53 -10.56 16.88 18.67
CA LEU A 53 -9.29 16.30 19.10
C LEU A 53 -9.44 15.75 20.53
N GLY A 54 -9.23 14.44 20.71
CA GLY A 54 -9.06 13.82 22.01
C GLY A 54 -7.67 14.12 22.59
N PHE A 55 -7.58 15.12 23.47
CA PHE A 55 -6.39 15.38 24.28
C PHE A 55 -6.42 14.55 25.57
N MET A 56 -5.30 13.86 25.82
CA MET A 56 -4.87 13.36 27.13
C MET A 56 -5.14 14.41 28.23
N ARG A 57 -5.84 14.03 29.30
CA ARG A 57 -5.88 14.81 30.54
C ARG A 57 -5.31 14.03 31.71
N ARG A 58 -4.28 14.63 32.31
CA ARG A 58 -3.72 14.39 33.64
C ARG A 58 -4.82 14.44 34.71
N ALA A 59 -4.67 13.58 35.71
CA ALA A 59 -5.39 13.65 36.99
C ALA A 59 -4.96 14.86 37.83
N PRO A 60 -5.86 15.39 38.69
CA PRO A 60 -5.46 16.05 39.92
C PRO A 60 -6.08 15.40 41.16
N ALA A 61 -5.42 15.65 42.30
CA ALA A 61 -5.63 15.05 43.60
C ALA A 61 -6.65 15.80 44.50
N LEU A 62 -7.25 15.02 45.42
CA LEU A 62 -7.64 15.26 46.83
C LEU A 62 -8.38 16.56 47.26
N HIS A 63 -9.62 16.39 47.75
CA HIS A 63 -10.09 16.55 49.17
C HIS A 63 -11.53 17.10 49.25
N ARG A 64 -12.46 16.35 49.89
CA ARG A 64 -13.28 16.80 51.06
C ARG A 64 -14.36 15.78 51.46
N ASP A 65 -14.59 15.76 52.77
CA ASP A 65 -15.42 14.87 53.57
C ASP A 65 -16.94 15.04 53.42
N SER A 66 -17.70 13.93 53.50
CA SER A 66 -18.84 13.75 54.42
C SER A 66 -19.47 12.35 54.31
N PRO A 67 -20.15 11.86 55.37
CA PRO A 67 -20.30 10.44 55.66
C PRO A 67 -21.68 9.88 55.23
N GLY A 68 -21.71 8.59 54.87
CA GLY A 68 -22.96 7.84 54.74
C GLY A 68 -23.05 6.98 53.50
N ALA A 69 -22.44 5.80 53.52
CA ALA A 69 -22.80 4.67 52.64
C ALA A 69 -22.38 3.34 53.29
N PRO A 70 -23.19 2.27 53.20
CA PRO A 70 -22.92 0.98 53.84
C PRO A 70 -21.73 0.25 53.18
N PRO A 71 -21.06 -0.70 53.85
CA PRO A 71 -19.84 -1.32 53.34
C PRO A 71 -20.09 -2.07 52.01
N PRO A 72 -19.15 -2.03 51.05
CA PRO A 72 -19.26 -2.83 49.85
C PRO A 72 -19.12 -4.31 50.19
N CYS A 73 -20.06 -5.12 49.72
CA CYS A 73 -19.96 -6.57 49.73
C CYS A 73 -18.69 -7.02 49.01
N VAL A 74 -17.69 -7.46 49.77
CA VAL A 74 -16.54 -8.18 49.24
C VAL A 74 -17.05 -9.54 48.78
N CYS A 75 -17.32 -9.68 47.48
CA CYS A 75 -17.35 -10.99 46.85
C CYS A 75 -15.93 -11.54 46.86
N ARG A 76 -15.58 -12.29 47.91
CA ARG A 76 -14.46 -13.24 47.87
C ARG A 76 -14.85 -14.33 46.88
N ILE A 77 -14.38 -14.21 45.63
CA ILE A 77 -14.29 -15.37 44.74
C ILE A 77 -13.25 -16.29 45.39
N PRO A 78 -13.59 -17.53 45.79
CA PRO A 78 -12.57 -18.46 46.28
C PRO A 78 -11.58 -18.72 45.14
N PRO A 79 -10.26 -18.81 45.41
CA PRO A 79 -9.35 -19.25 44.38
C PRO A 79 -9.79 -20.65 43.95
N SER A 80 -10.26 -20.79 42.72
CA SER A 80 -10.51 -22.11 42.13
C SER A 80 -9.14 -22.79 42.01
N GLY A 81 -8.80 -23.62 42.99
CA GLY A 81 -7.52 -24.33 43.05
C GLY A 81 -7.23 -25.14 41.78
N ALA A 82 -8.25 -25.47 41.00
CA ALA A 82 -8.13 -26.10 39.69
C ALA A 82 -7.39 -25.25 38.65
N ALA A 83 -7.60 -23.92 38.61
CA ALA A 83 -6.95 -23.05 37.62
C ALA A 83 -5.46 -22.84 37.96
N PHE A 84 -5.15 -22.68 39.25
CA PHE A 84 -3.77 -22.55 39.73
C PHE A 84 -2.99 -23.87 39.61
N ALA A 85 -3.66 -25.01 39.84
CA ALA A 85 -3.08 -26.33 39.62
C ALA A 85 -2.84 -26.62 38.13
N ALA A 86 -3.76 -26.24 37.24
CA ALA A 86 -3.59 -26.40 35.79
C ALA A 86 -2.44 -25.55 35.23
N MET A 87 -2.29 -24.30 35.72
CA MET A 87 -1.15 -23.43 35.36
C MET A 87 0.18 -24.01 35.84
N ARG A 88 0.23 -24.50 37.09
CA ARG A 88 1.42 -25.18 37.62
C ARG A 88 1.75 -26.45 36.86
N LEU A 89 0.77 -27.28 36.52
CA LEU A 89 0.99 -28.50 35.75
C LEU A 89 1.56 -28.19 34.37
N LEU A 90 1.03 -27.18 33.66
CA LEU A 90 1.55 -26.76 32.35
C LEU A 90 2.97 -26.20 32.45
N GLU A 91 3.27 -25.43 33.49
CA GLU A 91 4.60 -24.87 33.74
C GLU A 91 5.61 -25.96 34.14
N THR A 92 5.16 -26.97 34.87
CA THR A 92 5.99 -28.15 35.23
C THR A 92 6.25 -29.02 34.00
N ASP A 93 5.24 -29.25 33.15
CA ASP A 93 5.41 -30.00 31.90
C ASP A 93 6.36 -29.29 30.93
N LEU A 94 6.29 -27.95 30.84
CA LEU A 94 7.19 -27.18 30.00
C LEU A 94 8.63 -27.17 30.55
N GLN A 95 8.80 -27.08 31.88
CA GLN A 95 10.10 -27.18 32.56
C GLN A 95 10.71 -28.59 32.41
N VAL A 96 9.89 -29.64 32.47
CA VAL A 96 10.34 -31.03 32.27
C VAL A 96 10.72 -31.25 30.81
N LEU A 97 9.90 -30.79 29.86
CA LEU A 97 10.19 -30.89 28.43
C LEU A 97 11.49 -30.15 28.07
N THR A 98 11.70 -28.95 28.61
CA THR A 98 12.93 -28.17 28.38
C THR A 98 14.16 -28.84 28.99
N ARG A 99 14.04 -29.48 30.16
CA ARG A 99 15.12 -30.20 30.83
C ARG A 99 15.48 -31.52 30.15
N GLU A 100 14.48 -32.27 29.68
CA GLU A 100 14.69 -33.48 28.89
C GLU A 100 15.32 -33.15 27.54
N LEU A 101 14.86 -32.08 26.88
CA LEU A 101 15.44 -31.60 25.62
C LEU A 101 16.90 -31.14 25.82
N SER A 102 17.21 -30.46 26.93
CA SER A 102 18.58 -30.02 27.22
C SER A 102 19.52 -31.18 27.48
N LEU A 103 19.10 -32.16 28.29
CA LEU A 103 19.90 -33.38 28.57
C LEU A 103 20.11 -34.22 27.31
N TYR A 104 19.09 -34.32 26.47
CA TYR A 104 19.17 -35.04 25.20
C TYR A 104 20.11 -34.35 24.19
N LEU A 105 20.09 -33.02 24.14
CA LEU A 105 21.02 -32.25 23.31
C LEU A 105 22.46 -32.35 23.81
N GLU A 106 22.68 -32.38 25.13
CA GLU A 106 24.01 -32.48 25.77
C GLU A 106 24.68 -33.84 25.52
N ILE A 107 23.91 -34.94 25.49
CA ILE A 107 24.40 -36.30 25.19
C ILE A 107 24.78 -36.48 23.71
N GLN A 108 24.20 -35.69 22.80
CA GLN A 108 24.41 -35.82 21.35
C GLN A 108 25.60 -35.00 20.81
N VAL A 109 26.20 -34.14 21.64
CA VAL A 109 27.38 -33.31 21.28
C VAL A 109 28.62 -34.10 20.84
N PRO A 110 28.95 -35.31 21.35
CA PRO A 110 30.18 -36.01 20.95
C PRO A 110 30.13 -36.64 19.55
N VAL A 111 28.94 -36.87 18.99
CA VAL A 111 28.75 -37.62 17.72
C VAL A 111 28.51 -36.69 16.51
N GLY A 112 28.48 -35.37 16.76
CA GLY A 112 28.05 -34.37 15.79
C GLY A 112 26.53 -34.43 15.57
N LEU A 113 25.89 -33.26 15.60
CA LEU A 113 24.43 -33.10 15.47
C LEU A 113 23.84 -33.81 14.23
N PHE A 114 24.65 -33.99 13.17
CA PHE A 114 24.28 -34.64 11.92
C PHE A 114 24.62 -36.14 11.85
N GLY A 115 25.40 -36.68 12.78
CA GLY A 115 25.87 -38.08 12.74
C GLY A 115 24.88 -39.09 13.33
N SER A 116 23.92 -38.65 14.15
CA SER A 116 23.05 -39.53 14.94
C SER A 116 21.61 -39.65 14.45
N GLY A 117 21.25 -39.01 13.32
CA GLY A 117 19.87 -38.97 12.80
C GLY A 117 18.91 -38.08 13.60
N VAL A 118 19.23 -37.77 14.86
CA VAL A 118 18.47 -36.87 15.74
C VAL A 118 18.39 -35.46 15.17
N GLY A 119 19.50 -34.92 14.65
CA GLY A 119 19.51 -33.59 14.03
C GLY A 119 18.57 -33.50 12.83
N LEU A 120 18.50 -34.57 12.02
CA LEU A 120 17.57 -34.63 10.89
C LEU A 120 16.11 -34.63 11.37
N SER A 121 15.78 -35.43 12.39
CA SER A 121 14.44 -35.47 12.98
C SER A 121 14.02 -34.12 13.58
N LEU A 122 14.92 -33.42 14.26
CA LEU A 122 14.66 -32.07 14.78
C LEU A 122 14.43 -31.07 13.66
N VAL A 123 15.28 -31.05 12.63
CA VAL A 123 15.12 -30.15 11.47
C VAL A 123 13.79 -30.41 10.76
N LEU A 124 13.41 -31.67 10.56
CA LEU A 124 12.12 -32.03 9.95
C LEU A 124 10.95 -31.60 10.85
N GLY A 125 11.04 -31.84 12.16
CA GLY A 125 10.02 -31.43 13.13
C GLY A 125 9.80 -29.92 13.16
N PHE A 126 10.89 -29.14 13.25
CA PHE A 126 10.83 -27.68 13.21
C PHE A 126 10.32 -27.17 11.86
N SER A 127 10.74 -27.78 10.75
CA SER A 127 10.28 -27.40 9.41
C SER A 127 8.78 -27.66 9.24
N ALA A 128 8.28 -28.81 9.70
CA ALA A 128 6.86 -29.14 9.66
C ALA A 128 6.04 -28.21 10.57
N ALA A 129 6.50 -27.98 11.80
CA ALA A 129 5.85 -27.05 12.73
C ALA A 129 5.80 -25.63 12.16
N PHE A 130 6.91 -25.16 11.59
CA PHE A 130 6.99 -23.86 10.94
C PHE A 130 6.09 -23.77 9.70
N ALA A 131 6.05 -24.81 8.86
CA ALA A 131 5.14 -24.85 7.71
C ALA A 131 3.66 -24.78 8.14
N CYS A 132 3.27 -25.53 9.18
CA CYS A 132 1.93 -25.46 9.76
C CYS A 132 1.61 -24.07 10.32
N TYR A 133 2.55 -23.46 11.05
CA TYR A 133 2.41 -22.10 11.55
C TYR A 133 2.29 -21.08 10.41
N TYR A 134 3.14 -21.19 9.39
CA TYR A 134 3.16 -20.30 8.24
C TYR A 134 1.84 -20.36 7.46
N LEU A 135 1.34 -21.54 7.15
CA LEU A 135 0.09 -21.71 6.41
C LEU A 135 -1.16 -21.32 7.21
N SER A 136 -1.16 -21.51 8.53
CA SER A 136 -2.33 -21.21 9.37
C SER A 136 -2.38 -19.76 9.85
N SER A 137 -1.22 -19.15 10.12
CA SER A 137 -1.13 -17.90 10.87
C SER A 137 -0.56 -16.74 10.06
N ILE A 138 0.33 -17.01 9.10
CA ILE A 138 1.01 -16.00 8.29
C ILE A 138 0.30 -15.83 6.94
N ALA A 139 0.10 -16.92 6.21
CA ALA A 139 -0.56 -16.92 4.92
C ALA A 139 -2.05 -16.61 5.09
N LYS A 140 -2.44 -15.37 4.83
CA LYS A 140 -3.81 -14.90 5.05
C LYS A 140 -4.31 -14.14 3.83
N LYS A 141 -5.60 -14.31 3.57
CA LYS A 141 -6.32 -13.48 2.62
C LYS A 141 -6.45 -12.05 3.18
N PRO A 142 -6.15 -11.01 2.39
CA PRO A 142 -6.37 -9.62 2.81
C PRO A 142 -7.81 -9.39 3.24
N GLN A 143 -8.02 -8.62 4.30
CA GLN A 143 -9.36 -8.17 4.70
C GLN A 143 -9.69 -6.89 3.94
N LEU A 144 -10.72 -6.94 3.11
CA LEU A 144 -11.22 -5.79 2.38
C LEU A 144 -12.28 -5.07 3.24
N VAL A 145 -11.95 -3.86 3.70
CA VAL A 145 -12.86 -3.00 4.45
C VAL A 145 -13.28 -1.85 3.55
N THR A 146 -14.56 -1.82 3.19
CA THR A 146 -15.14 -0.82 2.27
C THR A 146 -16.44 -0.26 2.84
N SER A 147 -16.73 1.01 2.59
CA SER A 147 -17.98 1.64 3.01
C SER A 147 -19.19 1.25 2.14
N SER A 148 -18.96 0.72 0.93
CA SER A 148 -20.02 0.34 -0.03
C SER A 148 -19.80 -1.07 -0.59
N GLU A 149 -20.89 -1.83 -0.68
CA GLU A 149 -20.89 -3.16 -1.30
C GLU A 149 -20.60 -3.10 -2.81
N SER A 150 -21.10 -2.08 -3.50
CA SER A 150 -20.84 -1.92 -4.94
C SER A 150 -19.36 -1.68 -5.23
N PHE A 151 -18.70 -0.90 -4.37
CA PHE A 151 -17.26 -0.66 -4.46
C PHE A 151 -16.46 -1.92 -4.08
N SER A 152 -16.88 -2.65 -3.06
CA SER A 152 -16.27 -3.95 -2.70
C SER A 152 -16.29 -4.92 -3.88
N ARG A 153 -17.46 -5.07 -4.54
CA ARG A 153 -17.61 -5.93 -5.71
C ARG A 153 -16.73 -5.47 -6.87
N PHE A 154 -16.71 -4.17 -7.14
CA PHE A 154 -15.84 -3.59 -8.17
C PHE A 154 -14.36 -3.94 -7.93
N ILE A 155 -13.86 -3.76 -6.71
CA ILE A 155 -12.47 -4.07 -6.35
C ILE A 155 -12.20 -5.58 -6.47
N GLN A 156 -13.12 -6.44 -6.03
CA GLN A 156 -12.94 -7.89 -6.14
C GLN A 156 -12.93 -8.36 -7.61
N GLU A 157 -13.74 -7.75 -8.47
CA GLU A 157 -13.83 -8.09 -9.89
C GLU A 157 -12.60 -7.63 -10.68
N HIS A 158 -12.06 -6.45 -10.35
CA HIS A 158 -11.00 -5.82 -11.14
C HIS A 158 -9.59 -5.98 -10.54
N CYS A 159 -9.49 -6.35 -9.26
CA CYS A 159 -8.22 -6.52 -8.54
C CYS A 159 -8.16 -7.90 -7.87
N PRO A 160 -7.95 -9.00 -8.62
CA PRO A 160 -8.01 -10.36 -8.09
C PRO A 160 -7.06 -10.58 -6.89
N VAL A 161 -5.93 -9.86 -6.87
CA VAL A 161 -4.95 -9.86 -5.78
C VAL A 161 -5.54 -9.59 -4.39
N VAL A 162 -6.64 -8.83 -4.28
CA VAL A 162 -7.30 -8.56 -2.99
C VAL A 162 -8.04 -9.78 -2.45
N THR A 163 -8.32 -10.77 -3.31
CA THR A 163 -9.03 -11.99 -2.97
C THR A 163 -8.11 -13.20 -2.81
N GLU A 164 -6.85 -13.07 -3.20
CA GLU A 164 -5.86 -14.13 -3.12
C GLU A 164 -5.26 -14.21 -1.72
N THR A 165 -4.74 -15.39 -1.35
CA THR A 165 -3.99 -15.52 -0.10
C THR A 165 -2.62 -14.88 -0.29
N TYR A 166 -2.28 -13.91 0.56
CA TYR A 166 -0.94 -13.34 0.55
C TYR A 166 0.02 -14.30 1.24
N TYR A 167 1.10 -14.66 0.55
CA TYR A 167 2.18 -15.50 1.06
C TYR A 167 3.45 -14.65 1.21
N PRO A 168 3.71 -14.07 2.40
CA PRO A 168 4.92 -13.33 2.67
C PRO A 168 6.17 -14.17 2.38
N THR A 169 7.29 -13.55 2.00
CA THR A 169 8.53 -14.32 1.79
C THR A 169 8.88 -15.13 3.05
N VAL A 170 9.11 -16.44 2.89
CA VAL A 170 9.18 -17.41 4.00
C VAL A 170 10.19 -17.05 5.09
N TRP A 171 11.32 -16.41 4.73
CA TRP A 171 12.37 -15.98 5.66
C TRP A 171 12.19 -14.53 6.15
N CYS A 172 11.19 -13.81 5.65
CA CYS A 172 10.93 -12.40 5.95
C CYS A 172 9.42 -12.15 6.10
N TRP A 173 8.74 -12.95 6.92
CA TRP A 173 7.28 -12.90 7.02
C TRP A 173 6.75 -11.70 7.84
N GLU A 174 7.59 -11.08 8.66
CA GLU A 174 7.21 -9.93 9.50
C GLU A 174 7.34 -8.61 8.71
N GLY A 175 6.28 -7.79 8.72
CA GLY A 175 6.17 -6.61 7.87
C GLY A 175 7.17 -5.47 8.19
N ARG A 176 7.57 -5.31 9.45
CA ARG A 176 8.62 -4.36 9.85
C ARG A 176 9.97 -4.81 9.33
N VAL A 177 10.26 -6.11 9.40
CA VAL A 177 11.50 -6.68 8.83
C VAL A 177 11.52 -6.48 7.31
N GLN A 178 10.40 -6.73 6.61
CA GLN A 178 10.28 -6.43 5.18
C GLN A 178 10.59 -4.96 4.89
N THR A 179 10.03 -4.04 5.67
CA THR A 179 10.24 -2.60 5.49
C THR A 179 11.71 -2.21 5.67
N LEU A 180 12.39 -2.76 6.68
CA LEU A 180 13.79 -2.46 6.98
C LEU A 180 14.77 -3.11 5.99
N LEU A 181 14.49 -4.34 5.54
CA LEU A 181 15.39 -5.09 4.66
C LEU A 181 15.26 -4.70 3.19
N ARG A 182 14.07 -4.25 2.76
CA ARG A 182 13.78 -3.99 1.34
C ARG A 182 14.81 -3.06 0.65
N PRO A 183 15.28 -1.95 1.23
CA PRO A 183 16.28 -1.10 0.60
C PRO A 183 17.62 -1.80 0.30
N PHE A 184 17.95 -2.86 1.05
CA PHE A 184 19.22 -3.58 0.93
C PHE A 184 19.17 -4.76 -0.05
N ILE A 185 17.98 -5.36 -0.21
CA ILE A 185 17.81 -6.57 -1.04
C ILE A 185 17.22 -6.29 -2.43
N THR A 186 16.61 -5.11 -2.62
CA THR A 186 15.89 -4.82 -3.87
C THR A 186 16.83 -4.18 -4.88
N SER A 187 16.77 -4.66 -6.12
CA SER A 187 17.52 -4.07 -7.23
C SER A 187 17.08 -2.61 -7.49
N ARG A 188 17.84 -1.88 -8.30
CA ARG A 188 17.46 -0.56 -8.81
C ARG A 188 17.53 -0.63 -10.33
N PRO A 189 16.41 -0.88 -11.03
CA PRO A 189 16.44 -0.92 -12.48
C PRO A 189 16.84 0.47 -13.01
N PRO A 190 17.63 0.53 -14.09
CA PRO A 190 18.03 1.80 -14.68
C PRO A 190 16.81 2.45 -15.33
N VAL A 191 16.54 3.71 -14.97
CA VAL A 191 15.50 4.53 -15.57
C VAL A 191 16.14 5.86 -15.97
N GLN A 192 15.89 6.27 -17.20
CA GLN A 192 16.31 7.59 -17.71
C GLN A 192 15.13 8.55 -17.61
N TYR A 193 15.36 9.67 -16.93
CA TYR A 193 14.35 10.70 -16.72
C TYR A 193 14.66 11.96 -17.51
N ARG A 194 13.61 12.61 -17.99
CA ARG A 194 13.65 14.02 -18.35
C ARG A 194 13.14 14.84 -17.16
N ASN A 195 14.02 15.65 -16.58
CA ASN A 195 13.65 16.52 -15.47
C ASN A 195 12.95 17.80 -15.98
N GLU A 196 11.92 18.24 -15.27
CA GLU A 196 11.23 19.51 -15.49
C GLU A 196 11.03 20.21 -14.15
N LEU A 197 11.38 21.50 -14.09
CA LEU A 197 11.13 22.36 -12.93
C LEU A 197 9.92 23.23 -13.21
N ILE A 198 8.87 23.08 -12.40
CA ILE A 198 7.70 23.95 -12.45
C ILE A 198 7.82 25.04 -11.39
N LYS A 199 7.44 26.26 -11.74
CA LYS A 199 7.41 27.39 -10.79
C LYS A 199 6.09 27.40 -10.04
N THR A 200 6.15 27.63 -8.74
CA THR A 200 4.97 27.73 -7.90
C THR A 200 4.58 29.20 -7.69
N THR A 201 3.32 29.45 -7.34
CA THR A 201 2.77 30.81 -7.18
C THR A 201 3.43 31.62 -6.07
N ASP A 202 4.02 30.96 -5.08
CA ASP A 202 4.80 31.57 -4.00
C ASP A 202 6.24 31.92 -4.41
N GLY A 203 6.61 31.73 -5.67
CA GLY A 203 7.98 31.94 -6.18
C GLY A 203 8.93 30.79 -5.91
N GLY A 204 8.42 29.67 -5.39
CA GLY A 204 9.14 28.42 -5.25
C GLY A 204 9.22 27.62 -6.55
N GLN A 205 9.66 26.38 -6.43
CA GLN A 205 9.72 25.42 -7.51
C GLN A 205 9.46 24.00 -7.03
N ILE A 206 9.07 23.14 -7.96
CA ILE A 206 8.86 21.71 -7.77
C ILE A 206 9.53 20.98 -8.94
N SER A 207 10.18 19.85 -8.64
CA SER A 207 10.86 19.02 -9.63
C SER A 207 10.02 17.80 -10.05
N LEU A 208 9.75 17.69 -11.34
CA LEU A 208 9.07 16.55 -11.96
C LEU A 208 10.06 15.72 -12.79
N ASP A 209 10.13 14.43 -12.51
CA ASP A 209 10.93 13.50 -13.33
C ASP A 209 10.02 12.70 -14.25
N TRP A 210 10.18 12.90 -15.55
CA TRP A 210 9.35 12.31 -16.59
C TRP A 210 9.99 11.05 -17.17
N PHE A 211 9.20 10.00 -17.25
CA PHE A 211 9.46 8.83 -18.08
C PHE A 211 8.39 8.79 -19.18
N ASP A 212 8.74 9.29 -20.37
CA ASP A 212 7.77 9.58 -21.44
C ASP A 212 7.26 8.31 -22.17
N ASN A 213 8.05 7.22 -22.14
CA ASN A 213 7.79 5.96 -22.82
C ASN A 213 7.43 6.14 -24.31
N ASN A 214 8.28 6.87 -25.04
CA ASN A 214 8.00 7.27 -26.42
C ASN A 214 7.91 6.11 -27.41
N ASP A 215 8.61 5.00 -27.12
CA ASP A 215 8.65 3.81 -27.97
C ASP A 215 7.53 2.80 -27.64
N SER A 216 6.51 3.22 -26.89
CA SER A 216 5.37 2.39 -26.52
C SER A 216 4.60 1.87 -27.74
N ILE A 217 4.61 0.55 -27.92
CA ILE A 217 3.85 -0.15 -28.97
C ILE A 217 2.35 -0.13 -28.65
N CYS A 218 1.97 -0.21 -27.38
CA CYS A 218 0.58 -0.21 -26.93
C CYS A 218 -0.10 1.16 -27.13
N PHE A 219 0.67 2.23 -26.94
CA PHE A 219 0.20 3.61 -27.05
C PHE A 219 1.19 4.45 -27.88
N PRO A 220 1.18 4.27 -29.22
CA PRO A 220 2.11 4.94 -30.12
C PRO A 220 1.83 6.44 -30.20
N ASP A 221 0.56 6.85 -30.07
CA ASP A 221 0.18 8.24 -29.98
C ASP A 221 0.46 8.80 -28.58
N ALA A 222 1.44 9.71 -28.51
CA ALA A 222 1.85 10.35 -27.26
C ALA A 222 0.75 11.22 -26.62
N SER A 223 -0.25 11.67 -27.38
CA SER A 223 -1.33 12.54 -26.88
C SER A 223 -2.41 11.79 -26.09
N THR A 224 -2.56 10.49 -26.35
CA THR A 224 -3.55 9.61 -25.71
C THR A 224 -2.92 8.58 -24.77
N ARG A 225 -1.58 8.57 -24.64
CA ARG A 225 -0.83 7.66 -23.77
C ARG A 225 -1.20 7.83 -22.30
N PRO A 226 -1.71 6.80 -21.60
CA PRO A 226 -2.04 6.88 -20.19
C PRO A 226 -0.85 7.38 -19.37
N THR A 227 -1.12 8.33 -18.47
CA THR A 227 -0.11 9.00 -17.66
C THR A 227 -0.35 8.70 -16.18
N ILE A 228 0.67 8.19 -15.50
CA ILE A 228 0.63 7.88 -14.07
C ILE A 228 1.53 8.87 -13.31
N LEU A 229 0.94 9.61 -12.38
CA LEU A 229 1.65 10.42 -11.40
C LEU A 229 2.02 9.56 -10.18
N LEU A 230 3.30 9.45 -9.89
CA LEU A 230 3.86 8.71 -8.77
C LEU A 230 4.27 9.68 -7.66
N LEU A 231 3.74 9.46 -6.45
CA LEU A 231 4.02 10.28 -5.27
C LEU A 231 4.91 9.48 -4.29
N PRO A 232 6.21 9.82 -4.16
CA PRO A 232 7.10 9.21 -3.20
C PRO A 232 6.68 9.45 -1.74
N GLY A 233 7.24 8.64 -0.84
CA GLY A 233 7.09 8.82 0.61
C GLY A 233 7.92 9.98 1.17
N LEU A 234 7.94 10.09 2.51
CA LEU A 234 8.75 11.09 3.21
C LEU A 234 10.22 10.92 2.83
N THR A 235 10.89 12.01 2.44
CA THR A 235 12.28 12.02 1.91
C THR A 235 12.53 11.22 0.63
N GLY A 236 11.51 10.54 0.07
CA GLY A 236 11.64 9.75 -1.14
C GLY A 236 11.76 10.62 -2.39
N THR A 237 12.44 10.07 -3.40
CA THR A 237 12.67 10.71 -4.72
C THR A 237 12.40 9.71 -5.85
N SER A 238 12.52 10.16 -7.10
CA SER A 238 12.49 9.31 -8.30
C SER A 238 13.53 8.18 -8.33
N LYS A 239 14.56 8.24 -7.48
CA LYS A 239 15.63 7.24 -7.39
C LYS A 239 15.30 6.07 -6.45
N GLU A 240 14.17 6.13 -5.75
CA GLU A 240 13.79 5.08 -4.82
C GLU A 240 13.44 3.79 -5.55
N SER A 241 13.90 2.65 -5.01
CA SER A 241 13.75 1.34 -5.67
C SER A 241 12.29 1.01 -5.98
N TYR A 242 11.36 1.34 -5.09
CA TYR A 242 9.92 1.11 -5.33
C TYR A 242 9.37 1.99 -6.46
N ILE A 243 9.83 3.24 -6.61
CA ILE A 243 9.45 4.12 -7.74
C ILE A 243 9.97 3.53 -9.04
N LEU A 244 11.24 3.14 -9.06
CA LEU A 244 11.88 2.57 -10.25
C LEU A 244 11.17 1.30 -10.73
N HIS A 245 10.74 0.42 -9.80
CA HIS A 245 9.96 -0.76 -10.16
C HIS A 245 8.55 -0.40 -10.66
N MET A 246 7.87 0.58 -10.07
CA MET A 246 6.57 1.03 -10.58
C MET A 246 6.67 1.59 -11.99
N ILE A 247 7.76 2.29 -12.31
CA ILE A 247 8.02 2.78 -13.67
C ILE A 247 8.28 1.63 -14.62
N GLN A 248 9.11 0.65 -14.25
CA GLN A 248 9.36 -0.53 -15.09
C GLN A 248 8.07 -1.31 -15.39
N GLN A 249 7.18 -1.45 -14.41
CA GLN A 249 5.86 -2.07 -14.64
C GLN A 249 5.00 -1.22 -15.59
N SER A 250 5.00 0.09 -15.41
CA SER A 250 4.26 1.02 -16.27
C SER A 250 4.81 1.07 -17.69
N GLU A 251 6.12 0.94 -17.86
CA GLU A 251 6.81 0.83 -19.14
C GLU A 251 6.29 -0.37 -19.92
N MET A 252 6.24 -1.55 -19.29
CA MET A 252 5.69 -2.76 -19.90
C MET A 252 4.22 -2.63 -20.32
N LEU A 253 3.45 -1.81 -19.60
CA LEU A 253 2.06 -1.49 -19.94
C LEU A 253 1.95 -0.40 -21.02
N GLY A 254 3.06 0.22 -21.42
CA GLY A 254 3.10 1.26 -22.43
C GLY A 254 2.73 2.66 -21.93
N TYR A 255 2.73 2.87 -20.61
CA TYR A 255 2.30 4.12 -19.98
C TYR A 255 3.44 5.14 -19.85
N ARG A 256 3.05 6.42 -19.76
CA ARG A 256 3.92 7.52 -19.31
C ARG A 256 3.90 7.57 -17.78
N CYS A 257 5.05 7.83 -17.17
CA CYS A 257 5.13 8.10 -15.73
C CYS A 257 5.70 9.48 -15.45
N VAL A 258 5.20 10.09 -14.37
CA VAL A 258 5.72 11.34 -13.83
C VAL A 258 5.96 11.14 -12.35
N VAL A 259 7.15 11.43 -11.86
CA VAL A 259 7.43 11.39 -10.43
C VAL A 259 7.39 12.81 -9.86
N PHE A 260 6.53 13.01 -8.86
CA PHE A 260 6.45 14.25 -8.10
C PHE A 260 7.53 14.26 -7.01
N ASN A 261 8.64 14.95 -7.24
CA ASN A 261 9.63 15.14 -6.18
C ASN A 261 9.21 16.33 -5.32
N ASN A 262 9.03 16.08 -4.03
CA ASN A 262 8.65 17.11 -3.08
C ASN A 262 9.70 18.24 -2.99
N ARG A 263 9.27 19.45 -2.64
CA ARG A 263 10.15 20.62 -2.50
C ARG A 263 11.39 20.33 -1.65
N GLY A 264 12.56 20.69 -2.18
CA GLY A 264 13.84 20.52 -1.47
C GLY A 264 14.31 19.07 -1.35
N THR A 265 13.71 18.15 -2.12
CA THR A 265 14.22 16.79 -2.33
C THR A 265 14.89 16.67 -3.70
N ALA A 266 15.45 15.51 -4.04
CA ALA A 266 16.06 15.23 -5.34
C ALA A 266 17.19 16.19 -5.78
N GLY A 267 17.83 16.90 -4.85
CA GLY A 267 18.90 17.88 -5.14
C GLY A 267 18.39 19.27 -5.55
N GLU A 268 17.09 19.51 -5.41
CA GLU A 268 16.47 20.80 -5.67
C GLU A 268 16.87 21.85 -4.63
N THR A 269 17.15 23.09 -5.09
CA THR A 269 17.36 24.22 -4.18
C THR A 269 16.03 24.80 -3.73
N LEU A 270 15.84 24.91 -2.43
CA LEU A 270 14.64 25.50 -1.87
C LEU A 270 14.69 27.04 -2.02
N LEU A 271 13.84 27.59 -2.90
CA LEU A 271 13.79 29.04 -3.18
C LEU A 271 12.93 29.83 -2.20
N THR A 272 12.04 29.16 -1.46
CA THR A 272 11.17 29.76 -0.44
C THR A 272 11.35 29.00 0.87
N PRO A 273 11.01 29.56 2.05
CA PRO A 273 11.12 28.82 3.31
C PRO A 273 10.08 27.68 3.45
N ARG A 274 9.25 27.47 2.42
CA ARG A 274 8.16 26.49 2.42
C ARG A 274 8.65 25.13 1.94
N THR A 275 8.48 24.11 2.78
CA THR A 275 8.72 22.70 2.45
C THR A 275 7.41 21.99 2.08
N TYR A 276 7.43 20.66 2.02
CA TYR A 276 6.26 19.82 1.78
C TYR A 276 5.65 19.29 3.08
N CYS A 277 4.35 18.94 3.02
CA CYS A 277 3.60 18.34 4.11
C CYS A 277 2.49 17.44 3.52
N ALA A 278 2.22 16.28 4.13
CA ALA A 278 1.17 15.38 3.68
C ALA A 278 -0.24 16.01 3.69
N ALA A 279 -0.46 17.03 4.53
CA ALA A 279 -1.74 17.73 4.62
C ALA A 279 -1.89 18.89 3.63
N ASN A 280 -0.78 19.34 3.02
CA ASN A 280 -0.79 20.46 2.11
C ASN A 280 -0.79 19.97 0.66
N THR A 281 -1.93 20.13 0.00
CA THR A 281 -2.25 19.59 -1.32
C THR A 281 -2.02 20.58 -2.47
N GLU A 282 -1.73 21.85 -2.18
CA GLU A 282 -1.62 22.91 -3.19
C GLU A 282 -0.57 22.60 -4.29
N ASP A 283 0.58 22.05 -3.88
CA ASP A 283 1.65 21.68 -4.82
C ASP A 283 1.23 20.50 -5.71
N LEU A 284 0.50 19.54 -5.15
CA LEU A 284 -0.03 18.40 -5.88
C LEU A 284 -1.10 18.85 -6.88
N GLU A 285 -2.00 19.74 -6.47
CA GLU A 285 -3.03 20.31 -7.33
C GLU A 285 -2.42 21.05 -8.51
N ALA A 286 -1.42 21.91 -8.27
CA ALA A 286 -0.70 22.61 -9.33
C ALA A 286 -0.07 21.65 -10.34
N VAL A 287 0.53 20.55 -9.85
CA VAL A 287 1.15 19.52 -10.70
C VAL A 287 0.10 18.76 -11.51
N ILE A 288 -1.01 18.36 -10.89
CA ILE A 288 -2.10 17.66 -11.58
C ILE A 288 -2.64 18.54 -12.72
N HIS A 289 -2.90 19.82 -12.45
CA HIS A 289 -3.33 20.76 -13.50
C HIS A 289 -2.29 20.95 -14.60
N HIS A 290 -1.01 21.07 -14.24
CA HIS A 290 0.08 21.18 -15.21
C HIS A 290 0.13 19.98 -16.16
N ILE A 291 0.11 18.76 -15.60
CA ILE A 291 0.14 17.51 -16.38
C ILE A 291 -1.11 17.39 -17.26
N HIS A 292 -2.30 17.66 -16.69
CA HIS A 292 -3.55 17.58 -17.43
C HIS A 292 -3.58 18.57 -18.60
N ASN A 293 -3.09 19.80 -18.42
CA ASN A 293 -3.04 20.79 -19.49
C ASN A 293 -2.09 20.38 -20.63
N MET A 294 -0.99 19.70 -20.32
CA MET A 294 -0.07 19.19 -21.35
C MET A 294 -0.62 17.96 -22.09
N HIS A 295 -1.42 17.13 -21.41
CA HIS A 295 -1.90 15.83 -21.92
C HIS A 295 -3.40 15.65 -21.71
N ALA A 296 -4.20 16.63 -22.12
CA ALA A 296 -5.64 16.69 -21.83
C ALA A 296 -6.47 15.51 -22.38
N SER A 297 -5.97 14.85 -23.42
CA SER A 297 -6.65 13.70 -24.06
C SER A 297 -6.23 12.35 -23.48
N ALA A 298 -5.24 12.31 -22.60
CA ALA A 298 -4.67 11.08 -22.08
C ALA A 298 -5.36 10.66 -20.78
N PRO A 299 -5.64 9.36 -20.56
CA PRO A 299 -6.09 8.87 -19.26
C PRO A 299 -5.07 9.20 -18.18
N PHE A 300 -5.53 9.73 -17.05
CA PHE A 300 -4.68 10.17 -15.95
C PHE A 300 -4.95 9.35 -14.68
N MET A 301 -3.88 8.95 -14.00
CA MET A 301 -3.93 8.18 -12.75
C MET A 301 -2.86 8.71 -11.79
N ALA A 302 -3.08 8.52 -10.49
CA ALA A 302 -2.11 8.83 -9.47
C ALA A 302 -1.95 7.67 -8.48
N ALA A 303 -0.71 7.42 -8.04
CA ALA A 303 -0.40 6.41 -7.03
C ALA A 303 0.61 6.97 -6.03
N GLY A 304 0.30 6.84 -4.75
CA GLY A 304 1.14 7.35 -3.67
C GLY A 304 1.57 6.26 -2.69
N VAL A 305 2.82 6.34 -2.23
CA VAL A 305 3.38 5.41 -1.23
C VAL A 305 3.60 6.14 0.08
N SER A 306 3.14 5.54 1.19
CA SER A 306 3.30 6.11 2.55
C SER A 306 2.78 7.55 2.62
N MET A 307 3.63 8.53 2.94
CA MET A 307 3.29 9.96 2.95
C MET A 307 2.69 10.44 1.62
N GLY A 308 3.17 9.94 0.47
CA GLY A 308 2.59 10.27 -0.83
C GLY A 308 1.16 9.76 -0.99
N GLY A 309 0.84 8.63 -0.36
CA GLY A 309 -0.53 8.11 -0.29
C GLY A 309 -1.44 8.96 0.59
N MET A 310 -0.93 9.45 1.73
CA MET A 310 -1.66 10.40 2.57
C MET A 310 -1.93 11.73 1.84
N LEU A 311 -0.95 12.25 1.10
CA LEU A 311 -1.09 13.45 0.30
C LEU A 311 -2.17 13.28 -0.78
N LEU A 312 -2.12 12.16 -1.51
CA LEU A 312 -3.13 11.83 -2.52
C LEU A 312 -4.53 11.67 -1.90
N LEU A 313 -4.63 11.01 -0.74
CA LEU A 313 -5.91 10.85 -0.04
C LEU A 313 -6.48 12.20 0.42
N ASN A 314 -5.64 13.10 0.95
CA ASN A 314 -6.08 14.43 1.35
C ASN A 314 -6.54 15.25 0.15
N TYR A 315 -5.85 15.15 -0.99
CA TYR A 315 -6.27 15.80 -2.23
C TYR A 315 -7.64 15.28 -2.70
N LEU A 316 -7.81 13.96 -2.81
CA LEU A 316 -9.09 13.35 -3.19
C LEU A 316 -10.21 13.65 -2.19
N GLY A 317 -9.89 13.82 -0.91
CA GLY A 317 -10.84 14.22 0.12
C GLY A 317 -11.34 15.67 -0.03
N GLN A 318 -10.51 16.56 -0.58
CA GLN A 318 -10.86 17.96 -0.85
C GLN A 318 -11.58 18.12 -2.20
N THR A 319 -11.06 17.49 -3.25
CA THR A 319 -11.57 17.64 -4.63
C THR A 319 -12.76 16.70 -4.93
N GLY A 320 -12.87 15.57 -4.21
CA GLY A 320 -14.04 14.69 -4.25
C GLY A 320 -14.49 14.31 -5.65
N ARG A 321 -15.74 14.68 -5.99
CA ARG A 321 -16.40 14.37 -7.27
C ARG A 321 -15.91 15.21 -8.46
N GLU A 322 -15.11 16.24 -8.19
CA GLU A 322 -14.55 17.15 -9.21
C GLU A 322 -13.17 16.69 -9.69
N THR A 323 -12.72 15.51 -9.26
CA THR A 323 -11.48 14.90 -9.73
C THR A 323 -11.54 14.71 -11.24
N LEU A 324 -10.54 15.25 -11.95
CA LEU A 324 -10.41 15.28 -13.42
C LEU A 324 -10.35 13.88 -14.06
#